data_AF-A0A9P1JNQ5-F1
#
_entry.id   AF-A0A9P1JNQ5-F1
#
_cell.length_a   1.000
_cell.length_b   1.000
_cell.length_c   1.000
_cell.angle_alpha   90.00
_cell.angle_beta   90.00
_cell.angle_gamma   90.00
#
_symmetry.space_group_name_H-M   'P 1'
#
loop_
_entity.id
_entity.type
_entity.pdbx_description
1 polymer ?
#
loop_
_entity_poly.entity_id
_entity_poly.type
_entity_poly.pdbx_seq_one_letter_code
_entity_poly.pdbx_strand_id
1 'polypeptide(L)'
;MVELLCELLDPFNFEDAPFVEVMVGHLEAGLIDMLNGHMGMDDLKKISDAIEENSTSVSSHIMKAMEHAIVREFEEISDRVVELDSESTLNDYMGYLGALALRVGIPKSIVERAEKAVKERIEAIEEEATIAEAPEVGRGKRENETFDDTAIQNLFAPLLSL
;
A
#
# COMPACT_ATOMS: atom_id res chain seq x y z
N MET A 1 1.58 -15.01 4.32
CA MET A 1 0.86 -16.05 3.54
C MET A 1 1.81 -16.82 2.64
N VAL A 2 2.59 -16.14 1.80
CA VAL A 2 3.62 -16.78 0.95
C VAL A 2 4.66 -17.56 1.77
N GLU A 3 5.16 -16.97 2.86
CA GLU A 3 6.11 -17.64 3.77
C GLU A 3 5.55 -18.96 4.33
N LEU A 4 4.32 -18.93 4.86
CA LEU A 4 3.65 -20.13 5.38
C LEU A 4 3.45 -21.21 4.29
N LEU A 5 3.12 -20.82 3.06
CA LEU A 5 3.02 -21.75 1.95
C LEU A 5 4.37 -22.44 1.69
N CYS A 6 5.46 -21.67 1.75
CA CYS A 6 6.82 -22.19 1.54
C CYS A 6 7.27 -23.10 2.69
N GLU A 7 6.95 -22.74 3.94
CA GLU A 7 7.22 -23.58 5.12
C GLU A 7 6.48 -24.93 5.04
N LEU A 8 5.24 -24.94 4.53
CA LEU A 8 4.45 -26.16 4.35
C LEU A 8 4.94 -27.04 3.19
N LEU A 9 5.60 -26.45 2.20
CA LEU A 9 6.21 -27.15 1.07
C LEU A 9 7.60 -27.70 1.41
N ASP A 10 8.19 -27.30 2.53
CA ASP A 10 9.45 -27.86 3.01
C ASP A 10 9.23 -29.31 3.50
N PRO A 11 9.83 -30.31 2.83
CA PRO A 11 9.65 -31.72 3.19
C PRO A 11 10.13 -32.05 4.61
N PHE A 12 10.98 -31.22 5.22
CA PHE A 12 11.50 -31.46 6.56
C PHE A 12 10.59 -30.97 7.70
N ASN A 13 9.57 -30.15 7.41
CA ASN A 13 8.75 -29.53 8.46
C ASN A 13 7.49 -30.31 8.83
N PHE A 14 6.87 -31.02 7.87
CA PHE A 14 5.52 -31.58 8.06
C PHE A 14 5.32 -32.99 7.48
N GLU A 15 6.39 -33.79 7.42
CA GLU A 15 6.45 -35.13 6.78
C GLU A 15 5.32 -36.10 7.21
N ASP A 16 4.75 -35.93 8.42
CA ASP A 16 3.68 -36.78 8.97
C ASP A 16 2.35 -36.04 9.26
N ALA A 17 2.22 -34.76 8.88
CA ALA A 17 1.03 -34.01 9.20
C ALA A 17 -0.12 -34.41 8.24
N PRO A 18 -1.25 -34.93 8.75
CA PRO A 18 -2.41 -35.16 7.90
C PRO A 18 -2.91 -33.81 7.38
N PHE A 19 -3.35 -33.78 6.12
CA PHE A 19 -3.96 -32.60 5.45
C PHE A 19 -3.01 -31.50 4.93
N VAL A 20 -1.68 -31.67 4.95
CA VAL A 20 -0.74 -30.66 4.38
C VAL A 20 -1.07 -30.32 2.93
N GLU A 21 -1.30 -31.32 2.08
CA GLU A 21 -1.68 -31.09 0.67
C GLU A 21 -2.97 -30.27 0.52
N VAL A 22 -3.95 -30.51 1.40
CA VAL A 22 -5.24 -29.76 1.39
C VAL A 22 -5.02 -28.32 1.84
N MET A 23 -4.18 -28.11 2.86
CA MET A 23 -3.82 -26.77 3.34
C MET A 23 -3.05 -25.99 2.28
N VAL A 24 -2.05 -26.60 1.64
CA VAL A 24 -1.30 -26.02 0.52
C VAL A 24 -2.24 -25.62 -0.59
N GLY A 25 -3.17 -26.51 -0.99
CA GLY A 25 -4.15 -26.21 -2.03
C GLY A 25 -5.07 -25.02 -1.69
N HIS A 26 -5.53 -24.90 -0.44
CA HIS A 26 -6.35 -23.77 -0.01
C HIS A 26 -5.57 -22.46 0.08
N LEU A 27 -4.31 -22.50 0.55
CA LEU A 27 -3.45 -21.33 0.62
C LEU A 27 -3.07 -20.84 -0.78
N GLU A 28 -2.77 -21.74 -1.70
CA GLU A 28 -2.51 -21.41 -3.10
C GLU A 28 -3.75 -20.78 -3.75
N ALA A 29 -4.93 -21.39 -3.59
CA ALA A 29 -6.17 -20.83 -4.12
C ALA A 29 -6.46 -19.42 -3.54
N GLY A 30 -6.33 -19.25 -2.22
CA GLY A 30 -6.53 -17.95 -1.57
C GLY A 30 -5.54 -16.89 -2.02
N LEU A 31 -4.27 -17.26 -2.25
CA LEU A 31 -3.26 -16.34 -2.78
C LEU A 31 -3.56 -15.93 -4.23
N ILE A 32 -3.97 -16.89 -5.07
CA ILE A 32 -4.39 -16.62 -6.45
C ILE A 32 -5.61 -15.69 -6.47
N ASP A 33 -6.61 -15.94 -5.62
CA ASP A 33 -7.80 -15.09 -5.53
C ASP A 33 -7.44 -13.67 -5.09
N MET A 34 -6.51 -13.53 -4.15
CA MET A 34 -5.98 -12.23 -3.72
C MET A 34 -5.27 -11.50 -4.88
N LEU A 35 -4.37 -12.20 -5.59
CA LEU A 35 -3.67 -11.68 -6.77
C LEU A 35 -4.61 -11.32 -7.92
N ASN A 36 -5.74 -12.01 -8.06
CA ASN A 36 -6.76 -11.68 -9.05
C ASN A 36 -7.71 -10.56 -8.59
N GLY A 37 -7.74 -10.27 -7.30
CA GLY A 37 -8.57 -9.23 -6.70
C GLY A 37 -7.97 -7.83 -6.77
N HIS A 38 -8.62 -6.91 -6.07
CA HIS A 38 -8.10 -5.56 -5.89
C HIS A 38 -7.19 -5.54 -4.66
N MET A 39 -5.94 -5.13 -4.83
CA MET A 39 -5.00 -4.92 -3.73
C MET A 39 -4.25 -3.60 -3.91
N GLY A 40 -3.74 -3.06 -2.82
CA GLY A 40 -2.85 -1.90 -2.87
C GLY A 40 -1.54 -2.25 -3.55
N MET A 41 -0.92 -1.25 -4.20
CA MET A 41 0.35 -1.44 -4.90
C MET A 41 1.50 -1.86 -3.97
N ASP A 42 1.47 -1.40 -2.72
CA ASP A 42 2.46 -1.78 -1.71
C ASP A 42 2.33 -3.26 -1.31
N ASP A 43 1.10 -3.75 -1.18
CA ASP A 43 0.83 -5.16 -0.93
C ASP A 43 1.20 -6.03 -2.12
N LEU A 44 0.89 -5.58 -3.35
CA LEU A 44 1.32 -6.26 -4.58
C LEU A 44 2.84 -6.36 -4.63
N LYS A 45 3.55 -5.27 -4.28
CA LYS A 45 5.01 -5.26 -4.21
C LYS A 45 5.54 -6.27 -3.20
N LYS A 46 5.05 -6.25 -1.96
CA LYS A 46 5.48 -7.16 -0.89
C LYS A 46 5.23 -8.63 -1.25
N ILE A 47 4.03 -8.94 -1.73
CA ILE A 47 3.66 -10.31 -2.13
C ILE A 47 4.53 -10.76 -3.29
N SER A 48 4.75 -9.89 -4.27
CA SER A 48 5.56 -10.20 -5.43
C SER A 48 7.05 -10.39 -5.08
N ASP A 49 7.57 -9.65 -4.10
CA ASP A 49 8.92 -9.89 -3.55
C ASP A 49 9.02 -11.26 -2.88
N ALA A 50 8.06 -11.59 -2.02
CA ALA A 50 8.04 -12.89 -1.35
C ALA A 50 7.91 -14.07 -2.33
N ILE A 51 7.15 -13.91 -3.42
CA ILE A 51 7.04 -14.92 -4.48
C ILE A 51 8.35 -15.07 -5.23
N GLU A 52 9.02 -13.97 -5.58
CA GLU A 52 10.31 -13.98 -6.28
C GLU A 52 11.39 -14.69 -5.45
N GLU A 53 11.48 -14.36 -4.16
CA GLU A 53 12.41 -14.98 -3.20
C GLU A 53 12.20 -16.49 -3.08
N ASN A 54 10.98 -16.96 -3.33
CA ASN A 54 10.59 -18.37 -3.22
C ASN A 54 10.21 -19.00 -4.57
N SER A 55 10.70 -18.43 -5.68
CA SER A 55 10.31 -18.81 -7.06
C SER A 55 10.53 -20.29 -7.40
N THR A 56 11.44 -20.98 -6.70
CA THR A 56 11.67 -22.42 -6.87
C THR A 56 10.64 -23.32 -6.21
N SER A 57 9.94 -22.81 -5.20
CA SER A 57 9.00 -23.57 -4.37
C SER A 57 7.55 -23.24 -4.73
N VAL A 58 7.29 -22.02 -5.18
CA VAL A 58 5.96 -21.53 -5.53
C VAL A 58 5.48 -22.15 -6.85
N SER A 59 4.18 -22.44 -6.95
CA SER A 59 3.59 -23.03 -8.14
C SER A 59 3.61 -22.08 -9.35
N SER A 60 3.61 -22.65 -10.55
CA SER A 60 3.48 -21.86 -11.78
C SER A 60 2.15 -21.10 -11.90
N HIS A 61 1.11 -21.52 -11.17
CA HIS A 61 -0.18 -20.83 -11.16
C HIS A 61 -0.11 -19.52 -10.38
N ILE A 62 0.56 -19.54 -9.22
CA ILE A 62 0.81 -18.33 -8.43
C ILE A 62 1.70 -17.35 -9.21
N MET A 63 2.76 -17.83 -9.88
CA MET A 63 3.61 -16.97 -10.71
C MET A 63 2.82 -16.27 -11.82
N LYS A 64 1.96 -17.01 -12.53
CA LYS A 64 1.09 -16.42 -13.56
C LYS A 64 0.07 -15.44 -12.99
N ALA A 65 -0.52 -15.74 -11.83
CA ALA A 65 -1.45 -14.84 -11.16
C ALA A 65 -0.74 -13.53 -10.75
N MET A 66 0.50 -13.61 -10.27
CA MET A 66 1.34 -12.45 -9.97
C MET A 66 1.65 -11.64 -11.23
N GLU A 67 2.05 -12.29 -12.32
CA GLU A 67 2.29 -11.61 -13.60
C GLU A 67 1.05 -10.85 -14.09
N HIS A 68 -0.12 -11.50 -14.05
CA HIS A 68 -1.38 -10.86 -14.42
C HIS A 68 -1.76 -9.72 -13.48
N ALA A 69 -1.52 -9.86 -12.17
CA ALA A 69 -1.76 -8.79 -11.20
C ALA A 69 -0.90 -7.56 -11.49
N ILE A 70 0.39 -7.77 -11.80
CA ILE A 70 1.30 -6.69 -12.17
C ILE A 70 0.87 -6.02 -13.47
N VAL A 71 0.57 -6.80 -14.52
CA VAL A 71 0.11 -6.22 -15.79
C VAL A 71 -1.16 -5.38 -15.59
N ARG A 72 -2.13 -5.91 -14.82
CA ARG A 72 -3.36 -5.20 -14.47
C ARG A 72 -3.08 -3.89 -13.74
N GLU A 73 -2.13 -3.88 -12.80
CA GLU A 73 -1.69 -2.66 -12.11
C GLU A 73 -1.28 -1.57 -13.10
N PHE A 74 -0.44 -1.90 -14.09
CA PHE A 74 0.02 -0.95 -15.10
C PHE A 74 -1.10 -0.47 -16.04
N GLU A 75 -2.10 -1.30 -16.29
CA GLU A 75 -3.25 -0.94 -17.12
C GLU A 75 -4.23 -0.02 -16.38
N GLU A 76 -4.43 -0.24 -15.08
CA GLU A 76 -5.40 0.48 -14.24
C GLU A 76 -4.80 1.66 -13.47
N ILE A 77 -3.48 1.86 -13.50
CA ILE A 77 -2.82 2.85 -12.64
C ILE A 77 -3.35 4.26 -12.82
N SER A 78 -3.73 4.66 -14.03
CA SER A 78 -4.31 5.98 -14.30
C SER A 78 -5.61 6.22 -13.53
N ASP A 79 -6.43 5.19 -13.34
CA ASP A 79 -7.67 5.30 -12.57
C ASP A 79 -7.38 5.27 -11.07
N ARG A 80 -6.41 4.46 -10.64
CA ARG A 80 -6.06 4.29 -9.22
C ARG A 80 -5.42 5.52 -8.60
N VAL A 81 -4.52 6.19 -9.33
CA VAL A 81 -3.81 7.35 -8.78
C VAL A 81 -4.73 8.55 -8.56
N VAL A 82 -5.85 8.64 -9.28
CA VAL A 82 -6.81 9.75 -9.15
C VAL A 82 -7.41 9.82 -7.74
N GLU A 83 -7.61 8.67 -7.09
CA GLU A 83 -8.18 8.60 -5.75
C GLU A 83 -7.15 8.91 -4.63
N LEU A 84 -5.86 8.98 -4.97
CA LEU A 84 -4.80 9.26 -4.01
C LEU A 84 -4.58 10.78 -3.87
N ASP A 85 -4.46 11.27 -2.64
CA ASP A 85 -4.23 12.67 -2.27
C ASP A 85 -2.89 12.89 -1.55
N SER A 86 -2.07 11.84 -1.48
CA SER A 86 -0.80 11.83 -0.77
C SER A 86 0.38 11.75 -1.75
N GLU A 87 1.13 12.84 -1.88
CA GLU A 87 2.35 12.90 -2.69
C GLU A 87 3.39 11.85 -2.26
N SER A 88 3.51 11.57 -0.96
CA SER A 88 4.47 10.58 -0.46
C SER A 88 4.11 9.17 -0.94
N THR A 89 2.81 8.82 -0.91
CA THR A 89 2.30 7.54 -1.42
C THR A 89 2.51 7.41 -2.92
N LEU A 90 2.26 8.49 -3.68
CA LEU A 90 2.49 8.50 -5.14
C LEU A 90 3.98 8.39 -5.49
N ASN A 91 4.86 8.99 -4.70
CA ASN A 91 6.31 8.83 -4.88
C ASN A 91 6.77 7.39 -4.61
N ASP A 92 6.23 6.73 -3.58
CA ASP A 92 6.49 5.31 -3.33
C ASP A 92 6.04 4.44 -4.52
N TYR A 93 4.89 4.76 -5.12
CA TYR A 93 4.36 4.07 -6.31
C TYR A 93 5.34 4.11 -7.48
N MET A 94 6.04 5.23 -7.71
CA MET A 94 7.07 5.29 -8.77
C MET A 94 8.20 4.28 -8.53
N GLY A 95 8.63 4.13 -7.27
CA GLY A 95 9.63 3.14 -6.90
C GLY A 95 9.14 1.70 -7.12
N TYR A 96 7.88 1.43 -6.78
CA TYR A 96 7.27 0.12 -6.98
C TYR A 96 7.09 -0.23 -8.46
N LEU A 97 6.69 0.74 -9.30
CA LEU A 97 6.53 0.55 -10.74
C LEU A 97 7.83 0.06 -11.38
N GLY A 98 8.96 0.70 -11.08
CA GLY A 98 10.24 0.29 -11.65
C GLY A 98 10.60 -1.16 -11.32
N ALA A 99 10.40 -1.56 -10.05
CA ALA A 99 10.71 -2.92 -9.62
C ALA A 99 9.75 -3.97 -10.21
N LEU A 100 8.45 -3.68 -10.25
CA LEU A 100 7.44 -4.59 -10.82
C LEU A 100 7.58 -4.72 -12.34
N ALA A 101 7.92 -3.63 -13.03
CA ALA A 101 8.14 -3.64 -14.48
C ALA A 101 9.30 -4.57 -14.88
N LEU A 102 10.41 -4.49 -14.16
CA LEU A 102 11.59 -5.32 -14.42
C LEU A 102 11.29 -6.81 -14.21
N ARG A 103 10.46 -7.14 -13.21
CA ARG A 103 10.12 -8.52 -12.85
C ARG A 103 9.37 -9.25 -13.97
N VAL A 104 8.39 -8.61 -14.59
CA VAL A 104 7.54 -9.25 -15.61
C VAL A 104 7.85 -8.80 -17.04
N GLY A 105 8.88 -7.96 -17.22
CA GLY A 105 9.32 -7.47 -18.53
C GLY A 105 8.32 -6.51 -19.18
N ILE A 106 7.70 -5.62 -18.40
CA ILE A 106 6.77 -4.61 -18.94
C ILE A 106 7.52 -3.73 -19.96
N PRO A 107 6.98 -3.52 -21.17
CA PRO A 107 7.57 -2.63 -22.16
C PRO A 107 7.78 -1.23 -21.60
N LYS A 108 8.94 -0.63 -21.88
CA LYS A 108 9.32 0.70 -21.38
C LYS A 108 8.26 1.77 -21.65
N SER A 109 7.59 1.72 -22.81
CA SER A 109 6.51 2.65 -23.16
C SER A 109 5.28 2.57 -22.24
N ILE A 110 5.02 1.41 -21.63
CA ILE A 110 3.94 1.23 -20.66
C ILE A 110 4.38 1.80 -19.31
N VAL A 111 5.63 1.53 -18.91
CA VAL A 111 6.21 2.10 -17.68
C VAL A 111 6.22 3.62 -17.73
N GLU A 112 6.69 4.21 -18.82
CA GLU A 112 6.73 5.67 -19.02
C GLU A 112 5.32 6.29 -18.96
N ARG A 113 4.29 5.57 -19.45
CA ARG A 113 2.90 6.01 -19.35
C ARG A 113 2.38 5.97 -17.91
N ALA A 114 2.67 4.89 -17.18
CA ALA A 114 2.29 4.74 -15.79
C ALA A 114 2.95 5.80 -14.90
N GLU A 115 4.27 6.00 -15.06
CA GLU A 115 5.00 7.06 -14.35
C GLU A 115 4.47 8.46 -14.67
N LYS A 116 4.07 8.71 -15.92
CA LYS A 116 3.46 9.98 -16.31
C LYS A 116 2.15 10.22 -15.58
N ALA A 117 1.28 9.21 -15.47
CA ALA A 117 0.02 9.32 -14.75
C ALA A 117 0.22 9.63 -13.26
N VAL A 118 1.21 8.97 -12.62
CA VAL A 118 1.58 9.26 -11.22
C VAL A 118 2.08 10.70 -11.07
N LYS A 119 2.96 11.16 -11.96
CA LYS A 119 3.50 12.54 -11.92
C LYS A 119 2.42 13.60 -12.13
N GLU A 120 1.53 13.38 -13.09
CA GLU A 120 0.41 14.29 -13.34
C GLU A 120 -0.49 14.41 -12.11
N ARG A 121 -0.68 13.33 -11.33
CA ARG A 121 -1.42 13.41 -10.07
C ARG A 121 -0.68 14.18 -8.99
N ILE A 122 0.64 13.97 -8.85
CA ILE A 122 1.47 14.73 -7.91
C ILE A 122 1.38 16.22 -8.23
N GLU A 123 1.55 16.61 -9.49
CA GLU A 123 1.43 18.00 -9.95
C GLU A 123 0.04 18.58 -9.63
N ALA A 124 -1.03 17.81 -9.84
CA ALA A 124 -2.39 18.24 -9.49
C ALA A 124 -2.56 18.48 -7.98
N ILE A 125 -2.00 17.62 -7.12
CA ILE A 125 -2.05 17.81 -5.66
C ILE A 125 -1.27 19.06 -5.25
N GLU A 126 -0.09 19.28 -5.82
CA GLU A 126 0.72 20.48 -5.56
C GLU A 126 -0.06 21.75 -5.96
N GLU A 127 -0.73 21.75 -7.11
CA GLU A 127 -1.58 22.87 -7.56
C GLU A 127 -2.77 23.09 -6.61
N GLU A 128 -3.50 22.04 -6.22
CA GLU A 128 -4.60 22.11 -5.25
C GLU A 128 -4.16 22.72 -3.91
N ALA A 129 -2.98 22.34 -3.42
CA ALA A 129 -2.41 22.86 -2.18
C ALA A 129 -2.07 24.36 -2.27
N THR A 130 -1.68 24.85 -3.45
CA THR A 130 -1.41 26.30 -3.65
C THR A 130 -2.68 27.15 -3.74
N ILE A 131 -3.79 26.56 -4.18
CA ILE A 131 -5.08 27.26 -4.36
C ILE A 131 -5.88 27.31 -3.06
N ALA A 132 -5.62 26.41 -2.10
CA ALA A 132 -6.26 26.43 -0.81
C ALA A 132 -5.95 27.75 -0.07
N GLU A 133 -6.90 28.69 -0.11
CA GLU A 133 -6.86 29.89 0.73
C GLU A 133 -6.69 29.44 2.19
N ALA A 134 -5.68 30.00 2.85
CA ALA A 134 -5.51 29.83 4.28
C ALA A 134 -6.86 30.09 4.95
N PRO A 135 -7.31 29.24 5.90
CA PRO A 135 -8.58 29.46 6.56
C PRO A 135 -8.57 30.91 7.06
N GLU A 136 -9.56 31.70 6.65
CA GLU A 136 -9.78 33.01 7.24
C GLU A 136 -10.09 32.76 8.71
N VAL A 137 -9.04 32.77 9.53
CA VAL A 137 -9.16 32.91 10.97
C VAL A 137 -9.71 34.32 11.10
N GLY A 138 -11.04 34.41 11.10
CA GLY A 138 -11.74 35.63 11.43
C GLY A 138 -11.06 36.20 12.65
N ARG A 139 -10.71 37.49 12.61
CA ARG A 139 -10.23 38.21 13.79
C ARG A 139 -11.39 38.29 14.79
N GLY A 140 -11.76 37.17 15.40
CA GLY A 140 -12.38 37.16 16.70
C GLY A 140 -11.45 37.95 17.60
N LYS A 141 -12.02 38.88 18.37
CA LYS A 141 -11.28 39.63 19.39
C LYS A 141 -10.31 38.67 20.06
N ARG A 142 -9.01 38.94 19.96
CA ARG A 142 -8.04 38.37 20.89
C ARG A 142 -8.44 38.90 22.26
N GLU A 143 -9.30 38.18 22.95
CA GLU A 143 -9.34 38.28 24.39
C GLU A 143 -7.94 37.84 24.82
N ASN A 144 -7.20 38.77 25.42
CA ASN A 144 -5.89 38.49 26.01
C ASN A 144 -6.13 37.56 27.20
N GLU A 145 -6.42 36.29 26.93
CA GLU A 145 -6.38 35.25 27.94
C GLU A 145 -4.91 34.96 28.22
N THR A 146 -4.37 35.64 29.23
CA THR A 146 -3.10 35.25 29.84
C THR A 146 -3.32 33.91 30.53
N PHE A 147 -2.74 32.85 29.96
CA PHE A 147 -2.69 31.53 30.57
C PHE A 147 -1.66 31.54 31.71
N ASP A 148 -2.06 32.09 32.85
CA ASP A 148 -1.26 32.16 34.06
C ASP A 148 -1.51 30.95 34.98
N ASP A 149 -0.72 30.83 36.05
CA ASP A 149 -0.86 29.72 37.01
C ASP A 149 -2.26 29.68 37.64
N THR A 150 -2.95 30.82 37.68
CA THR A 150 -4.35 30.94 38.13
C THR A 150 -5.32 30.24 37.15
N ALA A 151 -5.12 30.42 35.84
CA ALA A 151 -5.88 29.72 34.81
C ALA A 151 -5.66 28.20 34.86
N ILE A 152 -4.41 27.78 35.12
CA ILE A 152 -4.06 26.36 35.31
C ILE A 152 -4.79 25.80 36.53
N GLN A 153 -4.76 26.49 37.68
CA GLN A 153 -5.46 26.04 38.87
C GLN A 153 -6.97 25.93 38.66
N ASN A 154 -7.58 26.88 37.95
CA ASN A 154 -9.01 26.86 37.64
C ASN A 154 -9.39 25.72 36.69
N LEU A 155 -8.51 25.32 35.79
CA LEU A 155 -8.72 24.20 34.87
C LEU A 155 -8.81 22.87 35.62
N PHE A 156 -8.01 22.71 36.69
CA PHE A 156 -7.97 21.49 37.49
C PHE A 156 -8.81 21.55 38.78
N ALA A 157 -9.37 22.71 39.14
CA ALA A 157 -10.21 22.88 40.34
C ALA A 157 -11.38 21.88 40.43
N PRO A 158 -12.09 21.53 39.33
CA PRO A 158 -13.16 20.53 39.38
C PRO A 158 -12.68 19.09 39.67
N LEU A 159 -11.38 18.80 39.49
CA LEU A 159 -10.78 17.49 39.72
C LEU A 159 -10.20 17.34 41.13
N LEU A 160 -10.09 18.44 41.88
CA LEU A 160 -9.55 18.48 43.24
C LEU A 160 -10.64 18.57 44.31
N SER A 161 -11.91 18.61 43.92
CA SER A 161 -13.07 18.69 44.82
C SER A 161 -13.82 17.36 45.03
N LEU A 162 -13.14 16.23 44.79
CA LEU A 162 -13.58 14.86 45.13
C LEU A 162 -12.89 14.34 46.38
#